data_AF-A0AA46WXJ4-F1
#
_entry.id   AF-A0AA46WXJ4-F1
#
_cell.length_a   1.000
_cell.length_b   1.000
_cell.length_c   1.000
_cell.angle_alpha   90.00
_cell.angle_beta   90.00
_cell.angle_gamma   90.00
#
_symmetry.space_group_name_H-M   'P 1'
#
loop_
_entity.id
_entity.type
_entity.pdbx_description
1 polymer ?
#
loop_
_entity_poly.entity_id
_entity_poly.type
_entity_poly.pdbx_seq_one_letter_code
_entity_poly.pdbx_strand_id
1 'polypeptide(L)'
;MSQLSFFGADTMPPALADLSGLLAAHGRARLTGDGAVLTVEVDAEWRARAIAQLVTDTGVGTEIVADGEVFTVGTSADPALVPLAAQWSSDHGKVVPTGWVPSSRAQRAWFLASGRMEVEGTQYVLGLDPTAPDTHATLAQALMRAGIAPTLIGTHGTGGPGLRISGRRRLTRLVENIGAPPDADAARRIWPHVEPGDHHL
;
A
#
# COMPACT_ATOMS: atom_id res chain seq x y z
N MET A 1 26.99 4.03 -23.98
CA MET A 1 26.87 4.68 -22.66
C MET A 1 25.55 5.46 -22.66
N SER A 2 24.47 4.89 -22.13
CA SER A 2 23.28 5.67 -21.82
C SER A 2 23.32 6.00 -20.33
N GLN A 3 23.46 7.28 -20.03
CA GLN A 3 23.35 7.82 -18.69
C GLN A 3 21.87 7.76 -18.31
N LEU A 4 21.50 6.73 -17.54
CA LEU A 4 20.19 6.63 -16.90
C LEU A 4 20.08 7.75 -15.87
N SER A 5 19.21 8.71 -16.19
CA SER A 5 18.86 9.82 -15.31
C SER A 5 18.10 9.26 -14.09
N PHE A 6 18.79 9.08 -12.97
CA PHE A 6 18.16 8.84 -11.66
C PHE A 6 17.70 10.18 -11.09
N PHE A 7 16.55 10.68 -11.52
CA PHE A 7 15.90 11.82 -10.87
C PHE A 7 14.49 11.46 -10.42
N GLY A 8 14.33 11.38 -9.09
CA GLY A 8 13.16 11.93 -8.42
C GLY A 8 12.14 10.94 -7.86
N ALA A 9 12.44 10.36 -6.69
CA ALA A 9 11.44 10.01 -5.66
C ALA A 9 12.09 9.72 -4.29
N ASP A 10 13.37 9.33 -4.27
CA ASP A 10 14.09 8.96 -3.03
C ASP A 10 14.66 10.13 -2.19
N THR A 11 14.35 11.39 -2.53
CA THR A 11 14.98 12.54 -1.87
C THR A 11 14.25 13.07 -0.65
N MET A 12 12.97 12.70 -0.45
CA MET A 12 12.19 13.15 0.70
C MET A 12 12.32 12.14 1.83
N PRO A 13 12.50 12.55 3.09
CA PRO A 13 12.47 11.62 4.21
C PRO A 13 11.10 10.92 4.30
N PRO A 14 11.03 9.69 4.85
CA PRO A 14 9.77 9.03 5.16
C PRO A 14 8.90 9.91 6.06
N ALA A 15 7.60 9.98 5.78
CA ALA A 15 6.66 10.81 6.52
C ALA A 15 5.48 9.98 7.03
N LEU A 16 4.88 10.40 8.14
CA LEU A 16 3.69 9.75 8.71
C LEU A 16 2.56 9.59 7.69
N ALA A 17 2.40 10.58 6.80
CA ALA A 17 1.40 10.55 5.73
C ALA A 17 1.58 9.36 4.75
N ASP A 18 2.79 8.80 4.63
CA ASP A 18 3.04 7.62 3.79
C ASP A 18 2.33 6.38 4.34
N LEU A 19 2.08 6.31 5.65
CA LEU A 19 1.34 5.22 6.29
C LEU A 19 -0.14 5.19 5.89
N SER A 20 -0.65 6.24 5.23
CA SER A 20 -2.01 6.25 4.68
C SER A 20 -2.24 5.14 3.65
N GLY A 21 -1.18 4.61 3.03
CA GLY A 21 -1.26 3.43 2.16
C GLY A 21 -1.80 2.18 2.88
N LEU A 22 -1.51 2.02 4.17
CA LEU A 22 -2.07 0.93 4.98
C LEU A 22 -3.58 1.11 5.15
N LEU A 23 -4.04 2.36 5.30
CA LEU A 23 -5.45 2.71 5.49
C LEU A 23 -6.25 2.63 4.18
N ALA A 24 -5.60 2.83 3.04
CA ALA A 24 -6.17 2.57 1.71
C ALA A 24 -6.42 1.06 1.46
N ALA A 25 -5.62 0.20 2.11
CA ALA A 25 -5.91 -1.22 2.24
C ALA A 25 -6.89 -1.47 3.40
N HIS A 26 -6.79 -2.62 4.06
CA HIS A 26 -7.61 -3.00 5.21
C HIS A 26 -7.01 -2.59 6.58
N GLY A 27 -5.95 -1.77 6.59
CA GLY A 27 -5.41 -1.21 7.84
C GLY A 27 -6.41 -0.29 8.53
N ARG A 28 -6.33 -0.17 9.85
CA ARG A 28 -7.23 0.61 10.69
C ARG A 28 -6.48 1.70 11.43
N ALA A 29 -7.15 2.80 11.70
CA ALA A 29 -6.68 3.85 12.57
C ALA A 29 -7.62 3.95 13.77
N ARG A 30 -7.07 4.12 14.97
CA ARG A 30 -7.87 4.31 16.20
C ARG A 30 -7.28 5.46 17.01
N LEU A 31 -8.14 6.40 17.39
CA LEU A 31 -7.80 7.42 18.38
C LEU A 31 -7.80 6.81 19.78
N THR A 32 -6.86 7.23 20.61
CA THR A 32 -6.64 6.78 21.99
C THR A 32 -6.49 8.00 22.89
N GLY A 33 -6.44 7.80 24.21
CA GLY A 33 -6.14 8.89 25.15
C GLY A 33 -4.74 9.49 24.95
N ASP A 34 -3.79 8.68 24.49
CA ASP A 34 -2.36 9.03 24.40
C ASP A 34 -1.89 9.35 22.97
N GLY A 35 -2.80 9.39 22.00
CA GLY A 35 -2.48 9.62 20.58
C GLY A 35 -3.33 8.76 19.65
N ALA A 36 -2.75 8.29 18.55
CA ALA A 36 -3.41 7.33 17.66
C ALA A 36 -2.57 6.08 17.44
N VAL A 37 -3.25 4.99 17.11
CA VAL A 37 -2.64 3.70 16.76
C VAL A 37 -3.10 3.30 15.37
N LEU A 38 -2.17 2.90 14.50
CA LEU A 38 -2.49 2.22 13.24
C LEU A 38 -2.24 0.73 13.39
N THR A 39 -3.11 -0.09 12.81
CA THR A 39 -2.94 -1.55 12.75
C THR A 39 -3.23 -2.11 11.37
N VAL A 40 -2.53 -3.17 10.98
CA VAL A 40 -2.82 -3.93 9.75
C VAL A 40 -2.43 -5.38 9.94
N GLU A 41 -3.28 -6.30 9.47
CA GLU A 41 -3.02 -7.73 9.47
C GLU A 41 -2.45 -8.15 8.10
N VAL A 42 -1.48 -9.06 8.06
CA VAL A 42 -0.93 -9.56 6.80
C VAL A 42 -0.68 -11.07 6.88
N ASP A 43 -0.65 -11.70 5.70
CA ASP A 43 -0.59 -13.15 5.52
C ASP A 43 0.85 -13.70 5.45
N ALA A 44 1.85 -12.84 5.66
CA ALA A 44 3.24 -13.25 5.55
C ALA A 44 4.16 -12.40 6.43
N GLU A 45 5.11 -13.07 7.07
CA GLU A 45 6.09 -12.42 7.94
C GLU A 45 6.92 -11.36 7.21
N TRP A 46 7.28 -11.59 5.94
CA TRP A 46 8.06 -10.63 5.16
C TRP A 46 7.29 -9.32 4.92
N ARG A 47 5.94 -9.37 4.80
CA ARG A 47 5.10 -8.17 4.74
C ARG A 47 5.14 -7.45 6.07
N ALA A 48 4.96 -8.19 7.16
CA ALA A 48 4.92 -7.64 8.50
C ALA A 48 6.21 -6.89 8.83
N ARG A 49 7.37 -7.52 8.57
CA ARG A 49 8.70 -6.91 8.75
C ARG A 49 8.91 -5.69 7.86
N ALA A 50 8.48 -5.74 6.60
CA ALA A 50 8.61 -4.61 5.67
C ALA A 50 7.72 -3.42 6.06
N ILE A 51 6.50 -3.68 6.55
CA ILE A 51 5.59 -2.64 7.07
C ILE A 51 6.14 -2.05 8.37
N ALA A 52 6.63 -2.89 9.29
CA ALA A 52 7.27 -2.44 10.53
C ALA A 52 8.49 -1.53 10.24
N GLN A 53 9.29 -1.86 9.23
CA GLN A 53 10.37 -0.97 8.79
C GLN A 53 9.83 0.37 8.29
N LEU A 54 8.80 0.37 7.43
CA LEU A 54 8.17 1.62 6.97
C LEU A 54 7.63 2.47 8.11
N VAL A 55 7.04 1.85 9.15
CA VAL A 55 6.57 2.57 10.34
C VAL A 55 7.75 3.16 11.11
N THR A 56 8.78 2.36 11.39
CA THR A 56 9.97 2.79 12.14
C THR A 56 10.70 3.93 11.44
N ASP A 57 10.75 3.89 10.11
CA ASP A 57 11.36 4.93 9.26
C ASP A 57 10.67 6.29 9.39
N THR A 58 9.39 6.33 9.82
CA THR A 58 8.67 7.59 10.11
C THR A 58 8.91 8.13 11.53
N GLY A 59 9.70 7.42 12.35
CA GLY A 59 10.02 7.80 13.72
C GLY A 59 9.04 7.27 14.78
N VAL A 60 8.06 6.44 14.39
CA VAL A 60 7.07 5.86 15.31
C VAL A 60 7.47 4.43 15.69
N GLY A 61 7.29 4.07 16.96
CA GLY A 61 7.49 2.70 17.43
C GLY A 61 6.50 1.72 16.78
N THR A 62 6.90 0.46 16.62
CA THR A 62 6.06 -0.58 16.02
C THR A 62 6.24 -1.92 16.72
N GLU A 63 5.19 -2.73 16.68
CA GLU A 63 5.17 -4.09 17.19
C GLU A 63 4.59 -5.02 16.13
N ILE A 64 5.11 -6.25 16.07
CA ILE A 64 4.56 -7.34 15.26
C ILE A 64 4.08 -8.42 16.22
N VAL A 65 2.80 -8.77 16.14
CA VAL A 65 2.20 -9.91 16.85
C VAL A 65 1.86 -10.99 15.83
N ALA A 66 2.36 -12.20 16.04
CA ALA A 66 2.05 -13.35 15.20
C ALA A 66 0.98 -14.24 15.84
N ASP A 67 0.00 -14.65 15.03
CA ASP A 67 -1.03 -15.62 15.39
C ASP A 67 -1.21 -16.62 14.23
N GLY A 68 -0.55 -17.77 14.34
CA GLY A 68 -0.48 -18.75 13.25
C GLY A 68 0.16 -18.18 11.99
N GLU A 69 -0.60 -18.12 10.90
CA GLU A 69 -0.17 -17.57 9.60
C GLU A 69 -0.54 -16.09 9.41
N VAL A 70 -1.15 -15.46 10.43
CA VAL A 70 -1.53 -14.05 10.41
C VAL A 70 -0.56 -13.23 11.26
N PHE A 71 -0.11 -12.10 10.73
CA PHE A 71 0.78 -11.18 11.40
C PHE A 71 0.12 -9.81 11.53
N THR A 72 -0.03 -9.32 12.75
CA THR A 72 -0.57 -7.99 13.02
C THR A 72 0.58 -7.02 13.27
N VAL A 73 0.70 -6.00 12.42
CA VAL A 73 1.63 -4.89 12.64
C VAL A 73 0.85 -3.73 13.26
N GLY A 74 1.29 -3.28 14.42
CA GLY A 74 0.74 -2.12 15.12
C GLY A 74 1.79 -1.04 15.31
N THR A 75 1.36 0.22 15.30
CA THR A 75 2.18 1.32 15.82
C THR A 75 2.04 1.39 17.34
N SER A 76 3.04 1.93 18.03
CA SER A 76 2.82 2.48 19.37
C SER A 76 1.77 3.60 19.30
N ALA A 77 1.09 3.89 20.41
CA ALA A 77 0.23 5.06 20.49
C ALA A 77 1.10 6.31 20.40
N ASP A 78 0.85 7.15 19.39
CA ASP A 78 1.66 8.33 19.12
C ASP A 78 0.78 9.55 18.79
N PRO A 79 0.96 10.69 19.48
CA PRO A 79 0.24 11.93 19.18
C PRO A 79 0.41 12.43 17.73
N ALA A 80 1.56 12.18 17.11
CA ALA A 80 1.85 12.62 15.75
C ALA A 80 0.99 11.89 14.70
N LEU A 81 0.44 10.72 15.03
CA LEU A 81 -0.49 9.98 14.18
C LEU A 81 -1.93 10.51 14.23
N VAL A 82 -2.29 11.35 15.22
CA VAL A 82 -3.65 11.85 15.40
C VAL A 82 -4.20 12.55 14.15
N PRO A 83 -3.47 13.46 13.48
CA PRO A 83 -3.97 14.09 12.26
C PRO A 83 -4.27 13.10 11.14
N LEU A 84 -3.44 12.05 10.99
CA LEU A 84 -3.66 11.01 9.99
C LEU A 84 -4.88 10.16 10.35
N ALA A 85 -4.97 9.70 11.60
CA ALA A 85 -6.09 8.89 12.07
C ALA A 85 -7.43 9.62 11.93
N ALA A 86 -7.48 10.90 12.33
CA ALA A 86 -8.68 11.72 12.24
C ALA A 86 -9.16 11.93 10.80
N GLN A 87 -8.23 12.14 9.84
CA GLN A 87 -8.60 12.33 8.43
C GLN A 87 -9.18 11.07 7.77
N TRP A 88 -8.82 9.89 8.26
CA TRP A 88 -9.25 8.59 7.72
C TRP A 88 -10.41 7.95 8.48
N SER A 89 -10.93 8.63 9.51
CA SER A 89 -11.98 8.11 10.38
C SER A 89 -13.18 9.05 10.40
N SER A 90 -14.37 8.45 10.48
CA SER A 90 -15.62 9.14 10.75
C SER A 90 -16.43 8.35 11.77
N ASP A 91 -17.53 8.92 12.27
CA ASP A 91 -18.46 8.21 13.16
C ASP A 91 -19.05 6.93 12.52
N HIS A 92 -19.00 6.83 11.19
CA HIS A 92 -19.53 5.71 10.41
C HIS A 92 -18.43 4.74 9.92
N GLY A 93 -17.19 4.91 10.39
CA GLY A 93 -16.05 4.07 10.03
C GLY A 93 -15.06 4.75 9.10
N LYS A 94 -14.31 3.95 8.33
CA LYS A 94 -13.20 4.39 7.48
C LYS A 94 -13.70 5.29 6.35
N VAL A 95 -13.02 6.41 6.16
CA VAL A 95 -13.25 7.35 5.05
C VAL A 95 -11.94 7.65 4.34
N VAL A 96 -12.03 8.12 3.09
CA VAL A 96 -10.88 8.59 2.33
C VAL A 96 -10.86 10.12 2.39
N PRO A 97 -9.75 10.76 2.81
CA PRO A 97 -9.67 12.22 2.85
C PRO A 97 -9.93 12.84 1.48
N THR A 98 -10.66 13.96 1.45
CA THR A 98 -10.97 14.67 0.20
C THR A 98 -9.69 15.08 -0.52
N GLY A 99 -9.60 14.76 -1.81
CA GLY A 99 -8.44 15.11 -2.63
C GLY A 99 -7.19 14.27 -2.37
N TRP A 100 -7.24 13.25 -1.50
CA TRP A 100 -6.10 12.38 -1.24
C TRP A 100 -5.58 11.73 -2.54
N VAL A 101 -4.26 11.72 -2.69
CA VAL A 101 -3.52 11.06 -3.77
C VAL A 101 -2.35 10.33 -3.12
N PRO A 102 -2.19 9.01 -3.35
CA PRO A 102 -1.13 8.25 -2.69
C PRO A 102 0.26 8.66 -3.21
N SER A 103 1.15 9.02 -2.29
CA SER A 103 2.59 9.14 -2.57
C SER A 103 3.17 7.80 -3.03
N SER A 104 4.38 7.81 -3.60
CA SER A 104 5.10 6.58 -3.96
C SER A 104 5.26 5.63 -2.77
N ARG A 105 5.58 6.15 -1.58
CA ARG A 105 5.66 5.36 -0.35
C ARG A 105 4.30 4.89 0.16
N ALA A 106 3.24 5.67 -0.01
CA ALA A 106 1.88 5.22 0.29
C ALA A 106 1.45 4.08 -0.66
N GLN A 107 1.81 4.13 -1.94
CA GLN A 107 1.58 3.01 -2.87
C GLN A 107 2.39 1.77 -2.46
N ARG A 108 3.63 1.94 -1.99
CA ARG A 108 4.44 0.84 -1.44
C ARG A 108 3.79 0.23 -0.21
N ALA A 109 3.36 1.04 0.76
CA ALA A 109 2.67 0.58 1.96
C ALA A 109 1.38 -0.18 1.62
N TRP A 110 0.61 0.32 0.65
CA TRP A 110 -0.60 -0.35 0.15
C TRP A 110 -0.27 -1.72 -0.47
N PHE A 111 0.75 -1.81 -1.33
CA PHE A 111 1.16 -3.08 -1.93
C PHE A 111 1.68 -4.07 -0.87
N LEU A 112 2.43 -3.60 0.13
CA LEU A 112 2.89 -4.44 1.23
C LEU A 112 1.72 -4.97 2.07
N ALA A 113 0.68 -4.17 2.30
CA ALA A 113 -0.49 -4.58 3.06
C ALA A 113 -1.35 -5.63 2.31
N SER A 114 -1.63 -5.41 1.02
CA SER A 114 -2.66 -6.19 0.32
C SER A 114 -2.37 -6.48 -1.16
N GLY A 115 -1.18 -6.11 -1.64
CA GLY A 115 -0.77 -6.27 -3.02
C GLY A 115 -0.62 -7.74 -3.43
N ARG A 116 -1.19 -8.14 -4.56
CA ARG A 116 -1.09 -9.51 -5.09
C ARG A 116 -0.84 -9.52 -6.59
N MET A 117 -0.24 -10.60 -7.06
CA MET A 117 -0.08 -10.91 -8.48
C MET A 117 -1.21 -11.86 -8.89
N GLU A 118 -1.99 -11.49 -9.91
CA GLU A 118 -3.04 -12.37 -10.47
C GLU A 118 -2.53 -13.10 -11.71
N VAL A 119 -1.76 -12.40 -12.56
CA VAL A 119 -1.09 -12.99 -13.72
C VAL A 119 0.34 -12.46 -13.75
N GLU A 120 1.29 -13.38 -13.83
CA GLU A 120 2.72 -13.06 -13.81
C GLU A 120 3.08 -11.99 -14.84
N GLY A 121 3.85 -10.99 -14.41
CA GLY A 121 4.33 -9.87 -15.23
C GLY A 121 3.26 -8.93 -15.82
N THR A 122 1.97 -9.20 -15.65
CA THR A 122 0.92 -8.57 -16.48
C THR A 122 -0.31 -8.09 -15.71
N GLN A 123 -0.64 -8.68 -14.56
CA GLN A 123 -1.80 -8.27 -13.75
C GLN A 123 -1.48 -8.32 -12.26
N TYR A 124 -1.58 -7.15 -11.63
CA TYR A 124 -1.42 -6.98 -10.19
C TYR A 124 -2.65 -6.30 -9.61
N VAL A 125 -2.90 -6.52 -8.32
CA VAL A 125 -4.02 -5.92 -7.61
C VAL A 125 -3.51 -5.26 -6.33
N LEU A 126 -3.99 -4.04 -6.06
CA LEU A 126 -3.96 -3.45 -4.73
C LEU A 126 -5.29 -3.77 -4.03
N GLY A 127 -5.26 -4.56 -2.96
CA GLY A 127 -6.47 -4.96 -2.25
C GLY A 127 -7.12 -3.80 -1.49
N LEU A 128 -8.45 -3.79 -1.45
CA LEU A 128 -9.27 -2.80 -0.75
C LEU A 128 -9.87 -3.39 0.52
N ASP A 129 -10.31 -2.53 1.44
CA ASP A 129 -10.99 -2.98 2.66
C ASP A 129 -12.39 -3.54 2.36
N PRO A 130 -12.66 -4.83 2.60
CA PRO A 130 -13.98 -5.42 2.37
C PRO A 130 -15.05 -4.86 3.33
N THR A 131 -14.65 -4.28 4.45
CA THR A 131 -15.55 -3.72 5.47
C THR A 131 -15.88 -2.24 5.23
N ALA A 132 -15.26 -1.60 4.24
CA ALA A 132 -15.50 -0.20 3.89
C ALA A 132 -15.76 0.00 2.37
N PRO A 133 -16.81 -0.62 1.80
CA PRO A 133 -17.10 -0.56 0.37
C PRO A 133 -17.30 0.85 -0.18
N ASP A 134 -17.79 1.78 0.64
CA ASP A 134 -18.02 3.18 0.24
C ASP A 134 -16.71 3.94 -0.09
N THR A 135 -15.56 3.40 0.32
CA THR A 135 -14.24 3.97 0.00
C THR A 135 -13.72 3.58 -1.38
N HIS A 136 -14.23 2.50 -1.97
CA HIS A 136 -13.61 1.82 -3.11
C HIS A 136 -13.52 2.70 -4.36
N ALA A 137 -14.62 3.38 -4.71
CA ALA A 137 -14.66 4.27 -5.87
C ALA A 137 -13.71 5.47 -5.69
N THR A 138 -13.65 6.05 -4.49
CA THR A 138 -12.77 7.18 -4.19
C THR A 138 -11.30 6.78 -4.24
N LEU A 139 -10.95 5.59 -3.73
CA LEU A 139 -9.59 5.04 -3.82
C LEU A 139 -9.18 4.75 -5.26
N ALA A 140 -10.09 4.24 -6.10
CA ALA A 140 -9.83 4.06 -7.53
C ALA A 140 -9.51 5.41 -8.22
N GLN A 141 -10.29 6.44 -7.94
CA GLN A 141 -10.06 7.79 -8.46
C GLN A 141 -8.75 8.42 -7.95
N ALA A 142 -8.40 8.18 -6.69
CA ALA A 142 -7.13 8.62 -6.11
C ALA A 142 -5.92 7.99 -6.84
N LEU A 143 -6.00 6.70 -7.14
CA LEU A 143 -4.96 6.02 -7.91
C LEU A 143 -4.88 6.52 -9.36
N MET A 144 -6.02 6.84 -9.98
CA MET A 144 -6.06 7.49 -11.30
C MET A 144 -5.35 8.85 -11.29
N ARG A 145 -5.57 9.67 -10.24
CA ARG A 145 -4.86 10.95 -10.05
C ARG A 145 -3.36 10.76 -9.83
N ALA A 146 -2.95 9.63 -9.24
CA ALA A 146 -1.54 9.23 -9.14
C ALA A 146 -0.95 8.68 -10.47
N GLY A 147 -1.69 8.71 -11.57
CA GLY A 147 -1.23 8.33 -12.91
C GLY A 147 -1.40 6.83 -13.25
N ILE A 148 -2.09 6.07 -12.39
CA ILE A 148 -2.34 4.64 -12.59
C ILE A 148 -3.85 4.45 -12.68
N ALA A 149 -4.38 4.14 -13.87
CA ALA A 149 -5.81 3.90 -14.05
C ALA A 149 -6.17 2.42 -13.82
N PRO A 150 -6.76 2.05 -12.67
CA PRO A 150 -7.09 0.66 -12.36
C PRO A 150 -8.47 0.26 -12.90
N THR A 151 -8.76 -1.04 -12.85
CA THR A 151 -10.10 -1.60 -12.91
C THR A 151 -10.52 -2.01 -11.50
N LEU A 152 -11.61 -1.45 -10.98
CA LEU A 152 -12.18 -1.87 -9.70
C LEU A 152 -12.77 -3.27 -9.84
N ILE A 153 -12.41 -4.17 -8.94
CA ILE A 153 -12.91 -5.55 -8.87
C ILE A 153 -13.61 -5.78 -7.53
N GLY A 154 -14.75 -6.47 -7.58
CA GLY A 154 -15.60 -6.69 -6.40
C GLY A 154 -15.18 -7.88 -5.54
N THR A 155 -15.99 -8.16 -4.52
CA THR A 155 -15.78 -9.22 -3.52
C THR A 155 -16.00 -10.64 -4.04
N HIS A 156 -16.60 -10.81 -5.23
CA HIS A 156 -16.96 -12.13 -5.78
C HIS A 156 -15.79 -12.92 -6.40
N GLY A 157 -14.57 -12.35 -6.44
CA GLY A 157 -13.37 -13.03 -6.92
C GLY A 157 -12.53 -13.66 -5.79
N THR A 158 -11.63 -14.57 -6.16
CA THR A 158 -10.60 -15.10 -5.25
C THR A 158 -9.65 -13.97 -4.84
N GLY A 159 -9.71 -13.53 -3.58
CA GLY A 159 -8.84 -12.47 -3.04
C GLY A 159 -9.53 -11.13 -2.70
N GLY A 160 -10.87 -11.07 -2.74
CA GLY A 160 -11.63 -9.91 -2.26
C GLY A 160 -11.52 -8.66 -3.14
N PRO A 161 -12.12 -7.54 -2.70
CA PRO A 161 -12.20 -6.32 -3.50
C PRO A 161 -10.81 -5.72 -3.72
N GLY A 162 -10.61 -5.07 -4.86
CA GLY A 162 -9.30 -4.54 -5.21
C GLY A 162 -9.27 -3.65 -6.44
N LEU A 163 -8.12 -3.05 -6.68
CA LEU A 163 -7.81 -2.25 -7.87
C LEU A 163 -6.85 -3.03 -8.75
N ARG A 164 -7.36 -3.64 -9.82
CA ARG A 164 -6.56 -4.36 -10.80
C ARG A 164 -5.81 -3.37 -11.69
N ILE A 165 -4.51 -3.58 -11.81
CA ILE A 165 -3.60 -2.79 -12.63
C ILE A 165 -3.04 -3.71 -13.70
N SER A 166 -3.25 -3.34 -14.96
CA SER A 166 -2.82 -4.12 -16.11
C SER A 166 -2.32 -3.22 -17.23
N GLY A 167 -1.43 -3.76 -18.06
CA GLY A 167 -0.87 -3.04 -19.19
C GLY A 167 0.41 -2.26 -18.85
N ARG A 168 1.37 -2.33 -19.77
CA ARG A 168 2.77 -1.96 -19.59
C ARG A 168 2.98 -0.59 -18.93
N ARG A 169 2.33 0.48 -19.44
CA ARG A 169 2.51 1.84 -18.91
C ARG A 169 2.13 1.96 -17.44
N ARG A 170 1.02 1.33 -17.04
CA ARG A 170 0.52 1.40 -15.65
C ARG A 170 1.37 0.56 -14.71
N LEU A 171 1.81 -0.61 -15.16
CA LEU A 171 2.72 -1.45 -14.38
C LEU A 171 4.11 -0.80 -14.21
N THR A 172 4.64 -0.18 -15.27
CA THR A 172 5.90 0.56 -15.20
C THR A 172 5.82 1.66 -14.13
N ARG A 173 4.74 2.44 -14.12
CA ARG A 173 4.47 3.45 -13.09
C ARG A 173 4.36 2.86 -11.69
N LEU A 174 3.67 1.73 -11.53
CA LEU A 174 3.57 1.06 -10.25
C LEU A 174 4.96 0.64 -9.73
N VAL A 175 5.78 0.01 -10.58
CA VAL A 175 7.14 -0.44 -10.24
C VAL A 175 8.04 0.74 -9.87
N GLU A 176 8.00 1.83 -10.66
CA GLU A 176 8.71 3.08 -10.37
C GLU A 176 8.32 3.64 -8.99
N ASN A 177 7.03 3.62 -8.66
CA ASN A 177 6.53 4.20 -7.41
C ASN A 177 6.82 3.33 -6.18
N ILE A 178 6.66 2.01 -6.27
CA ILE A 178 6.81 1.15 -5.09
C ILE A 178 8.27 0.74 -4.85
N GLY A 179 9.15 0.91 -5.83
CA GLY A 179 10.58 0.62 -5.73
C GLY A 179 10.90 -0.88 -5.69
N ALA A 180 12.12 -1.20 -5.25
CA ALA A 180 12.61 -2.59 -5.18
C ALA A 180 11.86 -3.45 -4.14
N PRO A 181 11.74 -4.77 -4.35
CA PRO A 181 11.15 -5.66 -3.36
C PRO A 181 11.92 -5.61 -2.02
N PRO A 182 11.24 -5.86 -0.88
CA PRO A 182 11.91 -6.24 0.35
C PRO A 182 12.88 -7.41 0.14
N ASP A 183 13.90 -7.51 0.98
CA ASP A 183 14.89 -8.59 0.90
C ASP A 183 14.32 -9.91 1.46
N ALA A 184 13.41 -10.51 0.69
CA ALA A 184 12.80 -11.80 0.95
C ALA A 184 12.40 -12.46 -0.37
N ASP A 185 12.71 -13.74 -0.53
CA ASP A 185 12.42 -14.45 -1.79
C ASP A 185 10.92 -14.55 -2.08
N ALA A 186 10.10 -14.69 -1.03
CA ALA A 186 8.65 -14.64 -1.15
C ALA A 186 8.15 -13.29 -1.67
N ALA A 187 8.79 -12.19 -1.27
CA ALA A 187 8.47 -10.87 -1.78
C ALA A 187 8.83 -10.76 -3.27
N ARG A 188 10.05 -11.20 -3.65
CA ARG A 188 10.52 -11.17 -5.05
C ARG A 188 9.59 -11.92 -6.02
N ARG A 189 8.99 -13.04 -5.58
CA ARG A 189 8.07 -13.84 -6.41
C ARG A 189 6.76 -13.14 -6.79
N ILE A 190 6.30 -12.18 -5.98
CA ILE A 190 5.03 -11.49 -6.24
C ILE A 190 5.22 -10.01 -6.54
N TRP A 191 6.44 -9.49 -6.43
CA TRP A 191 6.70 -8.08 -6.58
C TRP A 191 6.43 -7.63 -8.02
N PRO A 192 5.79 -6.47 -8.22
CA PRO A 192 5.56 -5.94 -9.54
C PRO A 192 6.85 -5.82 -10.33
N HIS A 193 6.84 -6.41 -11.51
CA HIS A 193 7.86 -6.28 -12.52
C HIS A 193 7.18 -6.10 -13.88
N VAL A 194 7.92 -5.55 -14.84
CA VAL A 194 7.46 -5.45 -16.22
C VAL A 194 8.41 -6.30 -17.03
N GLU A 195 7.90 -7.36 -17.66
CA GLU A 195 8.72 -8.15 -18.57
C GLU A 195 9.28 -7.25 -19.69
N PRO A 196 10.54 -7.43 -20.09
CA PRO A 196 11.04 -6.86 -21.33
C PRO A 196 10.12 -7.33 -22.45
N GLY A 197 9.47 -6.39 -23.16
CA GLY A 197 8.62 -6.80 -24.28
C GLY A 197 9.50 -7.44 -25.33
N ASP A 198 9.12 -8.64 -25.81
CA ASP A 198 9.74 -9.27 -26.97
C ASP A 198 9.80 -8.24 -28.09
N HIS A 199 11.02 -7.78 -28.40
CA HIS A 199 11.29 -7.10 -29.65
C HIS A 199 11.23 -8.17 -30.74
N HIS A 200 10.03 -8.51 -31.19
CA HIS A 200 9.86 -9.11 -32.50
C HIS A 200 10.22 -8.04 -33.53
N LEU A 201 11.48 -8.10 -33.99
CA LEU A 201 11.95 -7.59 -35.27
C LEU A 201 11.32 -8.39 -36.42
#